data_AF-A0A4S3JLC7-F1
#
_entry.id   AF-A0A4S3JLC7-F1
#
_cell.length_a   1.000
_cell.length_b   1.000
_cell.length_c   1.000
_cell.angle_alpha   90.00
_cell.angle_beta   90.00
_cell.angle_gamma   90.00
#
_symmetry.space_group_name_H-M   'P 1'
#
loop_
_entity.id
_entity.type
_entity.pdbx_description
1 polymer ?
#
loop_
_entity_poly.entity_id
_entity_poly.type
_entity_poly.pdbx_seq_one_letter_code
_entity_poly.pdbx_strand_id
1 'polypeptide(L)'
;MSIDPLPPYSDLFILPPPTTPFVFQRSADLKQLVADLMSQMKAHPSNVDLVFQVGHIVSVGDTRFKEWLYSSAALAGARVAVLIAASRSVKNANGAPPAGTPILEQVESLALRERDPRAMIIHATVLGRRERYGEAIALMDQVMQTIYPTKTAPAADSSLLIGDIEPPWKVYAWLKEKIGNVTDLDDILRTAALEYQDPEALVKYAFVMMQQGDLEKYEEYMSKAATAGNAKACWKLANFYYLTSQGRYPRRGVKTSDSAADAERANNASEGRGILSAFFSSLFGAQPHHEYRGLAMEWYELAARHGSPEAALAISLLLREEGNTELSAQFFQVAVASQKLTSLIRPFRLNWENENYSPKMPTELMEV
;
A
#
# COMPACT_ATOMS: atom_id res chain seq x y z
N MET A 1 12.78 -24.97 55.26
CA MET A 1 13.67 -24.51 54.17
C MET A 1 12.78 -24.25 52.98
N SER A 2 12.46 -22.97 52.80
CA SER A 2 11.59 -22.44 51.76
C SER A 2 12.35 -22.40 50.43
N ILE A 3 11.71 -22.84 49.35
CA ILE A 3 12.18 -22.60 47.98
C ILE A 3 11.09 -21.73 47.35
N ASP A 4 11.46 -20.50 47.02
CA ASP A 4 10.55 -19.45 46.55
C ASP A 4 9.96 -19.76 45.17
N PRO A 5 8.69 -19.38 44.91
CA PRO A 5 8.08 -19.44 43.60
C PRO A 5 8.48 -18.23 42.73
N LEU A 6 8.82 -18.51 41.46
CA LEU A 6 9.10 -17.53 40.42
C LEU A 6 7.89 -16.59 40.17
N PRO A 7 8.12 -15.31 39.80
CA PRO A 7 7.07 -14.30 39.69
C PRO A 7 6.18 -14.47 38.44
N PRO A 8 4.97 -13.89 38.43
CA PRO A 8 4.03 -13.99 37.32
C PRO A 8 4.50 -13.17 36.11
N TYR A 9 4.49 -13.78 34.93
CA TYR A 9 4.65 -13.09 33.64
C TYR A 9 3.40 -12.25 33.35
N SER A 10 3.37 -11.04 33.89
CA SER A 10 2.49 -9.96 33.47
C SER A 10 3.37 -8.86 32.87
N ASP A 11 3.71 -9.02 31.59
CA ASP A 11 4.23 -7.97 30.69
C ASP A 11 3.99 -8.44 29.25
N LEU A 12 2.73 -8.32 28.81
CA LEU A 12 2.39 -8.39 27.39
C LEU A 12 3.04 -7.18 26.72
N PHE A 13 4.09 -7.45 25.94
CA PHE A 13 4.74 -6.52 25.04
C PHE A 13 3.69 -5.73 24.24
N ILE A 14 3.52 -4.45 24.59
CA ILE A 14 2.96 -3.44 23.70
C ILE A 14 4.02 -3.24 22.61
N LEU A 15 3.89 -3.97 21.50
CA LEU A 15 4.69 -3.70 20.31
C LEU A 15 4.21 -2.38 19.70
N PRO A 16 5.12 -1.43 19.41
CA PRO A 16 4.79 -0.26 18.61
C PRO A 16 4.40 -0.69 17.19
N PRO A 17 3.66 0.15 16.43
CA PRO A 17 3.28 -0.15 15.05
C PRO A 17 4.52 -0.49 14.20
N PRO A 18 4.36 -1.21 13.07
CA PRO A 18 5.48 -1.71 12.28
C PRO A 18 6.18 -0.55 11.55
N THR A 19 7.02 0.17 12.28
CA THR A 19 8.14 0.90 11.70
C THR A 19 9.39 0.05 11.90
N THR A 20 9.78 -0.65 10.82
CA THR A 20 11.16 -1.03 10.45
C THR A 20 11.99 -1.92 11.40
N PRO A 21 12.49 -3.07 10.93
CA PRO A 21 13.72 -3.67 11.45
C PRO A 21 14.93 -3.10 10.67
N PHE A 22 15.21 -1.80 10.78
CA PHE A 22 16.38 -1.15 10.12
C PHE A 22 16.88 0.12 10.85
N VAL A 23 16.48 0.35 12.12
CA VAL A 23 16.56 1.67 12.77
C VAL A 23 17.97 2.04 13.26
N PHE A 24 18.81 1.08 13.64
CA PHE A 24 20.08 1.42 14.30
C PHE A 24 21.16 1.97 13.34
N GLN A 25 21.17 1.58 12.07
CA GLN A 25 22.16 2.04 11.08
C GLN A 25 21.76 3.39 10.45
N ARG A 26 20.45 3.60 10.26
CA ARG A 26 19.87 4.80 9.62
C ARG A 26 20.15 6.10 10.40
N SER A 27 20.28 6.03 11.73
CA SER A 27 20.45 7.23 12.57
C SER A 27 21.84 7.87 12.48
N ALA A 28 22.89 7.06 12.29
CA ALA A 28 24.26 7.54 12.10
C ALA A 28 24.44 8.12 10.68
N ASP A 29 23.90 7.43 9.68
CA ASP A 29 23.92 7.86 8.28
C ASP A 29 23.16 9.17 8.07
N LEU A 30 22.01 9.35 8.76
CA LEU A 30 21.24 10.59 8.68
C LEU A 30 22.00 11.78 9.29
N LYS A 31 22.71 11.57 10.41
CA LYS A 31 23.53 12.61 11.04
C LYS A 31 24.69 13.04 10.14
N GLN A 32 25.36 12.07 9.52
CA GLN A 32 26.45 12.35 8.58
C GLN A 32 25.94 13.09 7.34
N LEU A 33 24.81 12.64 6.76
CA LEU A 33 24.16 13.31 5.64
C LEU A 33 23.80 14.76 5.98
N VAL A 34 23.21 15.01 7.15
CA VAL A 34 22.87 16.37 7.60
C VAL A 34 24.13 17.23 7.77
N ALA A 35 25.21 16.67 8.32
CA ALA A 35 26.48 17.39 8.46
C ALA A 35 27.08 17.77 7.09
N ASP A 36 27.05 16.85 6.12
CA ASP A 36 27.56 17.07 4.76
C ASP A 36 26.71 18.12 4.02
N LEU A 37 25.38 18.03 4.10
CA LEU A 37 24.47 19.02 3.52
C LEU A 37 24.61 20.40 4.16
N MET A 38 24.77 20.47 5.49
CA MET A 38 25.02 21.72 6.22
C MET A 38 26.36 22.35 5.82
N SER A 39 27.39 21.55 5.57
CA SER A 39 28.68 22.01 5.04
C SER A 39 28.54 22.61 3.63
N GLN A 40 27.82 21.91 2.75
CA GLN A 40 27.51 22.41 1.40
C GLN A 40 26.67 23.70 1.44
N MET A 41 25.78 23.85 2.42
CA MET A 41 24.91 25.03 2.57
C MET A 41 25.70 26.24 3.05
N LYS A 42 26.71 26.04 3.90
CA LYS A 42 27.65 27.11 4.25
C LYS A 42 28.47 27.56 3.05
N ALA A 43 28.80 26.66 2.13
CA ALA A 43 29.52 26.99 0.90
C ALA A 43 28.64 27.67 -0.16
N HIS A 44 27.35 27.31 -0.25
CA HIS A 44 26.39 27.84 -1.22
C HIS A 44 25.07 28.26 -0.55
N PRO A 45 25.06 29.33 0.26
CA PRO A 45 23.90 29.71 1.07
C PRO A 45 22.68 30.15 0.24
N SER A 46 22.87 30.48 -1.03
CA SER A 46 21.82 30.83 -1.99
C SER A 46 21.20 29.61 -2.69
N ASN A 47 21.69 28.39 -2.45
CA ASN A 47 21.10 27.18 -3.02
C ASN A 47 19.82 26.78 -2.25
N VAL A 48 18.67 27.20 -2.78
CA VAL A 48 17.36 27.01 -2.16
C VAL A 48 16.99 25.52 -2.05
N ASP A 49 17.41 24.67 -3.01
CA ASP A 49 17.13 23.23 -2.95
C ASP A 49 17.84 22.57 -1.77
N LEU A 50 19.08 22.98 -1.50
CA LEU A 50 19.85 22.46 -0.38
C LEU A 50 19.27 22.90 0.97
N VAL A 51 18.81 24.16 1.06
CA VAL A 51 18.09 24.68 2.24
C VAL A 51 16.82 23.86 2.49
N PHE A 52 16.07 23.54 1.42
CA PHE A 52 14.88 22.70 1.53
C PHE A 52 15.22 21.29 2.01
N GLN A 53 16.26 20.65 1.47
CA GLN A 53 16.66 19.29 1.87
C GLN A 53 17.05 19.21 3.36
N VAL A 54 17.89 20.13 3.83
CA VAL A 54 18.28 20.20 5.25
C VAL A 54 17.05 20.48 6.11
N GLY A 55 16.26 21.48 5.74
CA GLY A 55 15.05 21.82 6.47
C GLY A 55 14.07 20.64 6.56
N HIS A 56 13.93 19.87 5.48
CA HIS A 56 13.00 18.74 5.42
C HIS A 56 13.40 17.66 6.42
N ILE A 57 14.69 17.34 6.51
CA ILE A 57 15.22 16.36 7.47
C ILE A 57 15.06 16.87 8.91
N VAL A 58 15.33 18.16 9.15
CA VAL A 58 15.22 18.76 10.49
C VAL A 58 13.76 18.91 10.93
N SER A 59 12.81 19.02 9.99
CA SER A 59 11.38 19.21 10.28
C SER A 59 10.66 17.97 10.83
N VAL A 60 11.36 16.84 10.97
CA VAL A 60 10.77 15.60 11.49
C VAL A 60 10.27 15.84 12.92
N GLY A 61 8.95 15.73 13.11
CA GLY A 61 8.29 15.90 14.41
C GLY A 61 7.73 17.31 14.66
N ASP A 62 8.05 18.32 13.83
CA ASP A 62 7.46 19.66 13.91
C ASP A 62 6.65 19.99 12.65
N THR A 63 5.33 19.80 12.75
CA THR A 63 4.40 20.06 11.65
C THR A 63 4.37 21.54 11.25
N ARG A 64 4.52 22.48 12.19
CA ARG A 64 4.43 23.91 11.89
C ARG A 64 5.66 24.37 11.11
N PHE A 65 6.84 23.95 11.56
CA PHE A 65 8.08 24.22 10.85
C PHE A 65 8.09 23.58 9.46
N LYS A 66 7.58 22.35 9.33
CA LYS A 66 7.46 21.67 8.03
C LYS A 66 6.59 22.44 7.03
N GLU A 67 5.42 22.92 7.46
CA GLU A 67 4.51 23.66 6.58
C GLU A 67 5.06 25.05 6.21
N TRP A 68 5.73 25.73 7.15
CA TRP A 68 6.46 26.96 6.86
C TRP A 68 7.56 26.72 5.82
N LEU A 69 8.40 25.70 6.03
CA LEU A 69 9.49 25.34 5.12
C LEU A 69 8.97 25.06 3.72
N TYR A 70 7.93 24.24 3.59
CA TYR A 70 7.38 23.85 2.28
C TYR A 70 6.85 25.06 1.52
N SER A 71 6.16 25.96 2.22
CA SER A 71 5.59 27.17 1.63
C SER A 71 6.68 28.16 1.23
N SER A 72 7.62 28.45 2.13
CA SER A 72 8.70 29.41 1.88
C SER A 72 9.68 28.93 0.81
N ALA A 73 10.05 27.65 0.82
CA ALA A 73 10.93 27.07 -0.19
C ALA A 73 10.26 27.02 -1.57
N ALA A 74 8.96 26.71 -1.64
CA ALA A 74 8.22 26.75 -2.90
C ALA A 74 8.17 28.17 -3.48
N LEU A 75 7.95 29.19 -2.65
CA LEU A 75 7.99 30.59 -3.08
C LEU A 75 9.37 31.03 -3.54
N ALA A 76 10.43 30.50 -2.92
CA ALA A 76 11.81 30.73 -3.30
C ALA A 76 12.25 29.91 -4.53
N GLY A 77 11.39 29.04 -5.07
CA GLY A 77 11.66 28.27 -6.29
C GLY A 77 12.42 26.96 -6.08
N ALA A 78 12.48 26.43 -4.85
CA ALA A 78 13.08 25.12 -4.61
C ALA A 78 12.27 24.04 -5.36
N ARG A 79 12.92 23.27 -6.23
CA ARG A 79 12.26 22.38 -7.19
C ARG A 79 11.31 21.41 -6.51
N VAL A 80 11.79 20.69 -5.50
CA VAL A 80 11.00 19.69 -4.77
C VAL A 80 9.83 20.33 -4.02
N ALA A 81 10.04 21.51 -3.41
CA ALA A 81 9.00 22.23 -2.71
C ALA A 81 7.90 22.73 -3.66
N VAL A 82 8.28 23.24 -4.84
CA VAL A 82 7.37 23.66 -5.91
C VAL A 82 6.49 22.50 -6.36
N LEU A 83 7.09 21.32 -6.61
CA LEU A 83 6.34 20.12 -7.00
C LEU A 83 5.34 19.69 -5.93
N ILE A 84 5.73 19.68 -4.65
CA ILE A 84 4.84 19.35 -3.52
C ILE A 84 3.68 20.35 -3.44
N ALA A 85 3.98 21.65 -3.49
CA ALA A 85 2.98 22.71 -3.39
C ALA A 85 1.99 22.66 -4.57
N ALA A 86 2.49 22.44 -5.79
CA ALA A 86 1.67 22.28 -6.98
C ALA A 86 0.77 21.04 -6.91
N SER A 87 1.33 19.89 -6.53
CA SER A 87 0.57 18.64 -6.38
C SER A 87 -0.59 18.81 -5.38
N ARG A 88 -0.31 19.39 -4.20
CA ARG A 88 -1.33 19.72 -3.20
C ARG A 88 -2.40 20.67 -3.76
N SER A 89 -2.00 21.72 -4.47
CA SER A 89 -2.92 22.69 -5.09
C SER A 89 -3.86 22.02 -6.11
N VAL A 90 -3.30 21.20 -7.00
CA VAL A 90 -4.08 20.44 -7.99
C VAL A 90 -5.03 19.45 -7.30
N LYS A 91 -4.57 18.73 -6.27
CA LYS A 91 -5.43 17.81 -5.50
C LYS A 91 -6.61 18.55 -4.84
N ASN A 92 -6.35 19.68 -4.19
CA ASN A 92 -7.36 20.48 -3.48
C ASN A 92 -8.39 21.12 -4.40
N ALA A 93 -8.07 21.33 -5.69
CA ALA A 93 -9.02 21.83 -6.67
C ALA A 93 -10.15 20.82 -7.00
N ASN A 94 -10.11 19.59 -6.46
CA ASN A 94 -11.18 18.58 -6.55
C ASN A 94 -11.76 18.39 -7.96
N GLY A 95 -10.88 18.34 -8.97
CA GLY A 95 -11.25 18.13 -10.37
C GLY A 95 -11.59 19.40 -11.14
N ALA A 96 -11.74 20.54 -10.49
CA ALA A 96 -11.90 21.83 -11.18
C ALA A 96 -10.61 22.19 -11.97
N PRO A 97 -10.74 22.91 -13.10
CA PRO A 97 -9.61 23.44 -13.84
C PRO A 97 -8.75 24.35 -12.95
N PRO A 98 -7.47 24.02 -12.69
CA PRO A 98 -6.63 24.83 -11.82
C PRO A 98 -6.37 26.21 -12.42
N ALA A 99 -6.52 27.27 -11.63
CA ALA A 99 -6.20 28.64 -12.02
C ALA A 99 -4.68 28.79 -12.31
N GLY A 100 -4.32 29.73 -13.20
CA GLY A 100 -2.92 30.09 -13.40
C GLY A 100 -2.34 30.69 -12.12
N THR A 101 -1.35 30.03 -11.54
CA THR A 101 -0.63 30.53 -10.36
C THR A 101 0.86 30.52 -10.65
N PRO A 102 1.66 31.39 -10.00
CA PRO A 102 3.11 31.40 -10.19
C PRO A 102 3.77 30.03 -9.92
N ILE A 103 3.21 29.24 -9.00
CA ILE A 103 3.69 27.89 -8.70
C ILE A 103 3.46 26.96 -9.90
N LEU A 104 2.29 27.03 -10.55
CA LEU A 104 2.02 26.21 -11.75
C LEU A 104 2.82 26.67 -12.98
N GLU A 105 3.14 27.96 -13.08
CA GLU A 105 4.06 28.47 -14.11
C GLU A 105 5.48 27.93 -13.92
N GLN A 106 5.95 27.84 -12.67
CA GLN A 106 7.22 27.18 -12.37
C GLN A 106 7.19 25.70 -12.74
N VAL A 107 6.11 24.98 -12.42
CA VAL A 107 5.93 23.57 -12.84
C VAL A 107 5.95 23.44 -14.36
N GLU A 108 5.29 24.34 -15.09
CA GLU A 108 5.33 24.35 -16.55
C GLU A 108 6.77 24.55 -17.08
N SER A 109 7.52 25.50 -16.51
CA SER A 109 8.92 25.69 -16.87
C SER A 109 9.77 24.43 -16.60
N LEU A 110 9.60 23.80 -15.43
CA LEU A 110 10.28 22.55 -15.08
C LEU A 110 9.90 21.40 -16.04
N ALA A 111 8.63 21.33 -16.44
CA ALA A 111 8.13 20.29 -17.34
C ALA A 111 8.64 20.46 -18.77
N LEU A 112 8.62 21.69 -19.30
CA LEU A 112 8.88 21.96 -20.72
C LEU A 112 10.35 22.26 -21.02
N ARG A 113 11.05 22.96 -20.12
CA ARG A 113 12.46 23.35 -20.32
C ARG A 113 13.42 22.33 -19.74
N GLU A 114 13.21 21.97 -18.48
CA GLU A 114 14.12 21.05 -17.77
C GLU A 114 13.75 19.58 -17.98
N ARG A 115 12.55 19.31 -18.52
CA ARG A 115 12.05 17.95 -18.78
C ARG A 115 12.04 17.08 -17.52
N ASP A 116 11.75 17.66 -16.36
CA ASP A 116 11.59 16.88 -15.12
C ASP A 116 10.32 16.02 -15.22
N PRO A 117 10.42 14.67 -15.18
CA PRO A 117 9.26 13.79 -15.33
C PRO A 117 8.16 14.05 -14.29
N ARG A 118 8.51 14.50 -13.08
CA ARG A 118 7.54 14.82 -12.03
C ARG A 118 6.75 16.07 -12.36
N ALA A 119 7.44 17.10 -12.84
CA ALA A 119 6.80 18.33 -13.30
C ALA A 119 5.90 18.05 -14.50
N MET A 120 6.36 17.19 -15.42
CA MET A 120 5.59 16.75 -16.58
C MET A 120 4.30 16.05 -16.18
N ILE A 121 4.31 15.15 -15.18
CA ILE A 121 3.10 14.49 -14.66
C ILE A 121 2.11 15.51 -14.07
N ILE A 122 2.59 16.43 -13.24
CA ILE A 122 1.72 17.47 -12.65
C ILE A 122 1.16 18.38 -13.75
N HIS A 123 1.99 18.82 -14.69
CA HIS A 123 1.56 19.69 -15.78
C HIS A 123 0.59 18.99 -16.73
N ALA A 124 0.80 17.72 -17.06
CA ALA A 124 -0.15 16.90 -17.83
C ALA A 124 -1.51 16.83 -17.11
N THR A 125 -1.51 16.70 -15.78
CA THR A 125 -2.74 16.72 -14.98
C THR A 125 -3.45 18.07 -15.09
N VAL A 126 -2.72 19.19 -15.01
CA VAL A 126 -3.27 20.54 -15.20
C VAL A 126 -3.84 20.71 -16.61
N LEU A 127 -3.12 20.29 -17.65
CA LEU A 127 -3.56 20.34 -19.04
C LEU A 127 -4.83 19.52 -19.26
N GLY A 128 -4.87 18.28 -18.77
CA GLY A 128 -6.05 17.42 -18.88
C GLY A 128 -7.28 18.00 -18.18
N ARG A 129 -7.10 18.65 -17.02
CA ARG A 129 -8.21 19.34 -16.33
C ARG A 129 -8.66 20.60 -17.04
N ARG A 130 -7.83 21.16 -17.91
CA ARG A 130 -8.16 22.24 -18.83
C ARG A 130 -8.59 21.72 -20.21
N GLU A 131 -8.89 20.43 -20.32
CA GLU A 131 -9.35 19.74 -21.53
C GLU A 131 -8.36 19.78 -22.70
N ARG A 132 -7.09 20.08 -22.45
CA ARG A 132 -5.99 20.04 -23.42
C ARG A 132 -5.38 18.64 -23.49
N TYR A 133 -6.21 17.65 -23.82
CA TYR A 133 -5.85 16.23 -23.72
C TYR A 133 -4.69 15.83 -24.64
N GLY A 134 -4.64 16.35 -25.87
CA GLY A 134 -3.57 16.00 -26.83
C GLY A 134 -2.17 16.38 -26.33
N GLU A 135 -2.04 17.59 -25.76
CA GLU A 135 -0.78 18.07 -25.20
C GLU A 135 -0.41 17.33 -23.91
N ALA A 136 -1.40 17.04 -23.07
CA ALA A 136 -1.20 16.25 -21.86
C ALA A 136 -0.70 14.83 -22.19
N ILE A 137 -1.29 14.18 -23.20
CA ILE A 137 -0.90 12.84 -23.65
C ILE A 137 0.52 12.85 -24.22
N ALA A 138 0.85 13.80 -25.10
CA ALA A 138 2.21 13.91 -25.65
C ALA A 138 3.27 14.10 -24.56
N LEU A 139 2.92 14.82 -23.49
CA LEU A 139 3.79 14.98 -22.34
C LEU A 139 3.94 13.67 -21.55
N MET A 140 2.86 12.93 -21.35
CA MET A 140 2.90 11.62 -20.70
C MET A 140 3.65 10.57 -21.51
N ASP A 141 3.55 10.59 -22.85
CA ASP A 141 4.33 9.70 -23.72
C ASP A 141 5.83 9.88 -23.48
N GLN A 142 6.28 11.13 -23.33
CA GLN A 142 7.68 11.43 -23.00
C GLN A 142 8.06 10.98 -21.58
N VAL A 143 7.16 11.15 -20.60
CA VAL A 143 7.37 10.65 -19.24
C VAL A 143 7.60 9.13 -19.28
N MET A 144 6.71 8.39 -19.93
CA MET A 144 6.78 6.93 -20.02
C MET A 144 8.03 6.42 -20.73
N GLN A 145 8.61 7.21 -21.65
CA GLN A 145 9.89 6.89 -22.31
C GLN A 145 11.13 7.18 -21.45
N THR A 146 11.00 8.03 -20.43
CA THR A 146 12.13 8.53 -19.64
C THR A 146 12.29 7.79 -18.32
N ILE A 147 11.18 7.36 -17.72
CA ILE A 147 11.19 6.68 -16.42
C ILE A 147 11.54 5.20 -16.57
N TYR A 148 12.13 4.62 -15.52
CA TYR A 148 12.49 3.20 -15.47
C TYR A 148 12.43 2.66 -14.04
N PRO A 149 12.09 1.37 -13.84
CA PRO A 149 12.12 0.75 -12.53
C PRO A 149 13.57 0.57 -12.06
N THR A 150 13.83 0.81 -10.77
CA THR A 150 15.14 0.57 -10.15
C THR A 150 15.00 -0.22 -8.85
N LYS A 151 15.96 -1.11 -8.58
CA LYS A 151 16.07 -1.86 -7.31
C LYS A 151 16.84 -1.09 -6.25
N THR A 152 17.60 -0.07 -6.65
CA THR A 152 18.37 0.77 -5.74
C THR A 152 17.56 2.01 -5.39
N ALA A 153 17.61 2.42 -4.13
CA ALA A 153 16.94 3.66 -3.72
C ALA A 153 17.54 4.83 -4.52
N PRO A 154 16.73 5.53 -5.33
CA PRO A 154 17.23 6.70 -6.06
C PRO A 154 17.59 7.80 -5.07
N ALA A 155 18.39 8.77 -5.53
CA ALA A 155 18.64 9.99 -4.76
C ALA A 155 17.30 10.65 -4.38
N ALA A 156 17.25 11.29 -3.21
CA ALA A 156 16.02 11.83 -2.64
C ALA A 156 15.32 12.85 -3.56
N ASP A 157 16.07 13.49 -4.44
CA ASP A 157 15.62 14.49 -5.41
C ASP A 157 15.25 13.90 -6.79
N SER A 158 15.38 12.59 -6.99
CA SER A 158 15.17 11.89 -8.27
C SER A 158 14.01 10.90 -8.21
N SER A 159 13.50 10.62 -7.01
CA SER A 159 12.35 9.73 -6.82
C SER A 159 11.04 10.36 -7.32
N LEU A 160 10.20 9.56 -7.98
CA LEU A 160 8.82 9.92 -8.32
C LEU A 160 7.88 9.90 -7.10
N LEU A 161 8.30 9.29 -5.98
CA LEU A 161 7.48 9.09 -4.78
C LEU A 161 7.33 10.35 -3.89
N ILE A 162 7.67 11.51 -4.42
CA ILE A 162 7.67 12.77 -3.67
C ILE A 162 6.28 13.42 -3.78
N GLY A 163 5.76 13.95 -2.66
CA GLY A 163 4.75 15.01 -2.69
C GLY A 163 3.35 14.61 -3.15
N ASP A 164 2.88 13.40 -2.81
CA ASP A 164 1.57 12.88 -3.22
C ASP A 164 1.34 12.99 -4.75
N ILE A 165 2.41 12.98 -5.56
CA ILE A 165 2.30 13.03 -7.01
C ILE A 165 1.62 11.74 -7.48
N GLU A 166 0.60 11.91 -8.32
CA GLU A 166 -0.14 10.78 -8.87
C GLU A 166 0.79 9.90 -9.73
N PRO A 167 0.70 8.57 -9.64
CA PRO A 167 1.52 7.70 -10.47
C PRO A 167 1.31 7.95 -11.97
N PRO A 168 2.37 7.95 -12.80
CA PRO A 168 2.27 8.34 -14.19
C PRO A 168 1.25 7.53 -15.00
N TRP A 169 1.17 6.21 -14.79
CA TRP A 169 0.18 5.35 -15.45
C TRP A 169 -1.27 5.72 -15.12
N LYS A 170 -1.55 6.23 -13.92
CA LYS A 170 -2.91 6.63 -13.53
C LYS A 170 -3.34 7.91 -14.24
N VAL A 171 -2.44 8.89 -14.33
CA VAL A 171 -2.67 10.11 -15.14
C VAL A 171 -2.81 9.74 -16.61
N TYR A 172 -1.95 8.87 -17.11
CA TYR A 172 -1.96 8.48 -18.52
C TYR A 172 -3.22 7.72 -18.92
N ALA A 173 -3.64 6.73 -18.11
CA ALA A 173 -4.88 6.00 -18.31
C ALA A 173 -6.10 6.93 -18.30
N TRP A 174 -6.17 7.85 -17.32
CA TRP A 174 -7.25 8.84 -17.25
C TRP A 174 -7.32 9.72 -18.51
N LEU A 175 -6.18 10.18 -19.03
CA LEU A 175 -6.14 11.00 -20.25
C LEU A 175 -6.57 10.20 -21.49
N LYS A 176 -6.12 8.94 -21.63
CA LYS A 176 -6.49 8.06 -22.74
C LYS A 176 -7.97 7.69 -22.72
N GLU A 177 -8.55 7.49 -21.54
CA GLU A 177 -9.99 7.29 -21.36
C GLU A 177 -10.78 8.51 -21.84
N LYS A 178 -10.31 9.73 -21.54
CA LYS A 178 -10.99 10.98 -21.96
C LYS A 178 -11.06 11.18 -23.47
N ILE A 179 -10.12 10.64 -24.22
CA ILE A 179 -10.14 10.67 -25.70
C ILE A 179 -10.77 9.41 -26.33
N GLY A 180 -11.27 8.48 -25.50
CA GLY A 180 -11.93 7.26 -25.96
C GLY A 180 -11.00 6.13 -26.43
N ASN A 181 -9.70 6.18 -26.12
CA ASN A 181 -8.76 5.13 -26.51
C ASN A 181 -8.64 4.08 -25.40
N VAL A 182 -9.50 3.06 -25.46
CA VAL A 182 -9.60 1.99 -24.46
C VAL A 182 -8.53 0.91 -24.66
N THR A 183 -8.04 0.69 -25.89
CA THR A 183 -7.07 -0.37 -26.20
C THR A 183 -5.74 -0.16 -25.47
N ASP A 184 -5.32 1.09 -25.32
CA ASP A 184 -4.08 1.42 -24.62
C ASP A 184 -4.18 1.19 -23.09
N LEU A 185 -5.39 1.13 -22.52
CA LEU A 185 -5.59 1.05 -21.06
C LEU A 185 -5.12 -0.29 -20.47
N ASP A 186 -5.34 -1.39 -21.18
CA ASP A 186 -4.90 -2.72 -20.76
C ASP A 186 -3.37 -2.82 -20.75
N ASP A 187 -2.72 -2.26 -21.77
CA ASP A 187 -1.26 -2.20 -21.86
C ASP A 187 -0.68 -1.31 -20.75
N ILE A 188 -1.29 -0.15 -20.48
CA ILE A 188 -0.88 0.74 -19.38
C ILE A 188 -1.01 0.02 -18.03
N LEU A 189 -2.13 -0.66 -17.80
CA LEU A 189 -2.35 -1.43 -16.57
C LEU A 189 -1.30 -2.55 -16.43
N ARG A 190 -1.04 -3.29 -17.51
CA ARG A 190 -0.05 -4.37 -17.53
C ARG A 190 1.36 -3.85 -17.23
N THR A 191 1.78 -2.76 -17.87
CA THR A 191 3.10 -2.14 -17.63
C THR A 191 3.20 -1.66 -16.19
N ALA A 192 2.19 -0.97 -15.66
CA ALA A 192 2.17 -0.52 -14.27
C ALA A 192 2.29 -1.69 -13.26
N ALA A 193 1.58 -2.78 -13.51
CA ALA A 193 1.56 -3.94 -12.65
C ALA A 193 2.85 -4.78 -12.74
N LEU A 194 3.32 -5.08 -13.95
CA LEU A 194 4.38 -6.06 -14.17
C LEU A 194 5.78 -5.44 -14.19
N GLU A 195 5.93 -4.25 -14.77
CA GLU A 195 7.24 -3.59 -14.90
C GLU A 195 7.53 -2.69 -13.69
N TYR A 196 6.55 -1.89 -13.28
CA TYR A 196 6.69 -0.93 -12.17
C TYR A 196 6.26 -1.48 -10.81
N GLN A 197 5.58 -2.64 -10.78
CA GLN A 197 5.10 -3.30 -9.56
C GLN A 197 4.26 -2.38 -8.67
N ASP A 198 3.45 -1.51 -9.30
CA ASP A 198 2.54 -0.63 -8.58
C ASP A 198 1.49 -1.47 -7.83
N PRO A 199 1.35 -1.31 -6.49
CA PRO A 199 0.44 -2.17 -5.72
C PRO A 199 -1.03 -2.05 -6.14
N GLU A 200 -1.50 -0.86 -6.53
CA GLU A 200 -2.88 -0.69 -7.01
C GLU A 200 -3.09 -1.32 -8.39
N ALA A 201 -2.13 -1.16 -9.30
CA ALA A 201 -2.16 -1.81 -10.61
C ALA A 201 -2.08 -3.34 -10.50
N LEU A 202 -1.23 -3.88 -9.62
CA LEU A 202 -1.14 -5.31 -9.35
C LEU A 202 -2.48 -5.89 -8.90
N VAL A 203 -3.20 -5.22 -7.99
CA VAL A 203 -4.54 -5.63 -7.59
C VAL A 203 -5.48 -5.69 -8.78
N LYS A 204 -5.54 -4.64 -9.60
CA LYS A 204 -6.40 -4.58 -10.79
C LYS A 204 -6.03 -5.66 -11.82
N TYR A 205 -4.75 -5.89 -12.04
CA TYR A 205 -4.26 -6.88 -12.99
C TYR A 205 -4.50 -8.32 -12.49
N ALA A 206 -4.37 -8.56 -11.18
CA ALA A 206 -4.73 -9.83 -10.56
C ALA A 206 -6.19 -10.19 -10.86
N PHE A 207 -7.11 -9.24 -10.74
CA PHE A 207 -8.52 -9.46 -11.11
C PHE A 207 -8.72 -9.88 -12.57
N VAL A 208 -7.96 -9.29 -13.49
CA VAL A 208 -7.99 -9.71 -14.90
C VAL A 208 -7.56 -11.17 -15.02
N MET A 209 -6.51 -11.59 -14.30
CA MET A 209 -6.07 -13.00 -14.28
C MET A 209 -7.15 -13.92 -13.71
N MET A 210 -7.83 -13.50 -12.64
CA MET A 210 -8.93 -14.26 -12.06
C MET A 210 -10.09 -14.44 -13.04
N GLN A 211 -10.48 -13.39 -13.77
CA GLN A 211 -11.52 -13.46 -14.80
C GLN A 211 -11.14 -14.39 -15.96
N GLN A 212 -9.85 -14.48 -16.26
CA GLN A 212 -9.29 -15.41 -17.24
C GLN A 212 -9.15 -16.85 -16.71
N GLY A 213 -9.44 -17.08 -15.42
CA GLY A 213 -9.32 -18.38 -14.76
C GLY A 213 -7.89 -18.73 -14.32
N ASP A 214 -6.94 -17.79 -14.44
CA ASP A 214 -5.56 -17.96 -14.02
C ASP A 214 -5.41 -17.62 -12.53
N LEU A 215 -5.84 -18.56 -11.68
CA LEU A 215 -5.84 -18.41 -10.22
C LEU A 215 -4.43 -18.35 -9.64
N GLU A 216 -3.45 -18.99 -10.30
CA GLU A 216 -2.05 -18.96 -9.87
C GLU A 216 -1.48 -17.54 -10.00
N LYS A 217 -1.69 -16.89 -11.15
CA LYS A 217 -1.27 -15.50 -11.33
C LYS A 217 -2.08 -14.52 -10.48
N TYR A 218 -3.37 -14.77 -10.26
CA TYR A 218 -4.16 -13.98 -9.31
C TYR A 218 -3.49 -13.98 -7.93
N GLU A 219 -3.19 -15.17 -7.40
CA GLU A 219 -2.60 -15.33 -6.07
C GLU A 219 -1.20 -14.71 -6.02
N GLU A 220 -0.38 -14.90 -7.05
CA GLU A 220 0.96 -14.30 -7.15
C GLU A 220 0.91 -12.77 -7.12
N TYR A 221 0.08 -12.15 -7.95
CA TYR A 221 0.00 -10.69 -8.07
C TYR A 221 -0.66 -10.06 -6.84
N MET A 222 -1.70 -10.68 -6.28
CA MET A 222 -2.26 -10.25 -4.99
C MET A 222 -1.23 -10.34 -3.87
N SER A 223 -0.45 -11.42 -3.80
CA SER A 223 0.60 -11.58 -2.77
C SER A 223 1.68 -10.49 -2.88
N LYS A 224 2.08 -10.12 -4.10
CA LYS A 224 3.02 -9.01 -4.34
C LYS A 224 2.46 -7.67 -3.85
N ALA A 225 1.22 -7.34 -4.20
CA ALA A 225 0.56 -6.13 -3.75
C ALA A 225 0.36 -6.09 -2.23
N ALA A 226 0.01 -7.24 -1.64
CA ALA A 226 -0.18 -7.41 -0.21
C ALA A 226 1.13 -7.24 0.57
N THR A 227 2.23 -7.80 0.06
CA THR A 227 3.58 -7.62 0.63
C THR A 227 4.04 -6.16 0.55
N ALA A 228 3.57 -5.40 -0.43
CA ALA A 228 3.76 -3.95 -0.50
C ALA A 228 2.85 -3.15 0.45
N GLY A 229 2.06 -3.81 1.31
CA GLY A 229 1.20 -3.19 2.32
C GLY A 229 -0.18 -2.75 1.82
N ASN A 230 -0.62 -3.23 0.64
CA ASN A 230 -1.93 -2.88 0.12
C ASN A 230 -3.04 -3.62 0.90
N ALA A 231 -3.79 -2.89 1.73
CA ALA A 231 -4.86 -3.44 2.59
C ALA A 231 -5.92 -4.22 1.80
N LYS A 232 -6.30 -3.73 0.61
CA LYS A 232 -7.32 -4.37 -0.24
C LYS A 232 -6.80 -5.69 -0.80
N ALA A 233 -5.52 -5.75 -1.20
CA ALA A 233 -4.88 -6.98 -1.64
C ALA A 233 -4.85 -8.03 -0.52
N CYS A 234 -4.43 -7.64 0.69
CA CYS A 234 -4.42 -8.53 1.85
C CYS A 234 -5.83 -9.10 2.13
N TRP A 235 -6.86 -8.24 2.14
CA TRP A 235 -8.25 -8.66 2.38
C TRP A 235 -8.75 -9.64 1.30
N LYS A 236 -8.51 -9.36 0.03
CA LYS A 236 -8.95 -10.22 -1.07
C LYS A 236 -8.21 -11.55 -1.12
N LEU A 237 -6.91 -11.52 -0.83
CA LEU A 237 -6.12 -12.73 -0.69
C LEU A 237 -6.60 -13.59 0.51
N ALA A 238 -7.01 -12.95 1.62
CA ALA A 238 -7.64 -13.65 2.74
C ALA A 238 -8.97 -14.31 2.32
N ASN A 239 -9.82 -13.60 1.57
CA ASN A 239 -11.06 -14.16 1.03
C ASN A 239 -10.79 -15.36 0.12
N PHE A 240 -9.78 -15.26 -0.75
CA PHE A 240 -9.35 -16.34 -1.63
C PHE A 240 -8.99 -17.59 -0.82
N TYR A 241 -8.12 -17.46 0.19
CA TYR A 241 -7.73 -18.59 1.04
C TYR A 241 -8.87 -19.13 1.90
N TYR A 242 -9.74 -18.26 2.41
CA TYR A 242 -10.92 -18.70 3.16
C TYR A 242 -11.83 -19.56 2.28
N LEU A 243 -12.08 -19.13 1.05
CA LEU A 243 -12.89 -19.88 0.08
C LEU A 243 -12.18 -21.16 -0.39
N THR A 244 -10.84 -21.15 -0.53
CA THR A 244 -10.04 -22.37 -0.75
C THR A 244 -10.20 -23.36 0.39
N SER A 245 -10.21 -22.91 1.66
CA SER A 245 -10.43 -23.78 2.82
C SER A 245 -11.81 -24.45 2.82
N GLN A 246 -12.81 -23.78 2.22
CA GLN A 246 -14.16 -24.30 2.00
C GLN A 246 -14.30 -25.17 0.74
N GLY A 247 -13.22 -25.37 -0.02
CA GLY A 247 -13.21 -26.15 -1.26
C GLY A 247 -13.86 -25.44 -2.46
N ARG A 248 -14.01 -24.10 -2.41
CA ARG A 248 -14.56 -23.31 -3.53
C ARG A 248 -13.53 -23.03 -4.62
N TYR A 249 -12.25 -22.98 -4.26
CA TYR A 249 -11.13 -22.86 -5.18
C TYR A 249 -10.20 -24.08 -5.07
N PRO A 250 -9.50 -24.45 -6.16
CA PRO A 250 -8.52 -25.53 -6.13
C PRO A 250 -7.34 -25.17 -5.22
N ARG A 251 -6.76 -26.20 -4.60
CA ARG A 251 -5.52 -26.07 -3.82
C ARG A 251 -4.33 -25.87 -4.76
N ARG A 252 -3.36 -25.09 -4.30
CA ARG A 252 -2.11 -24.84 -5.02
C ARG A 252 -1.38 -26.15 -5.31
N GLY A 253 -0.99 -26.37 -6.56
CA GLY A 253 -0.22 -27.53 -7.00
C GLY A 253 -0.98 -28.87 -7.10
N VAL A 254 -2.26 -28.92 -6.72
CA VAL A 254 -3.06 -30.14 -6.79
C VAL A 254 -3.83 -30.17 -8.10
N LYS A 255 -3.34 -30.95 -9.08
CA LYS A 255 -4.18 -31.37 -10.21
C LYS A 255 -5.28 -32.29 -9.67
N THR A 256 -6.49 -32.20 -10.20
CA THR A 256 -7.73 -32.80 -9.69
C THR A 256 -7.74 -34.32 -9.42
N SER A 257 -6.64 -35.05 -9.62
CA SER A 257 -6.54 -36.50 -9.45
C SER A 257 -5.90 -36.99 -8.14
N ASP A 258 -5.14 -36.17 -7.39
CA ASP A 258 -4.18 -36.73 -6.40
C ASP A 258 -4.49 -36.37 -4.94
N SER A 259 -5.77 -36.10 -4.63
CA SER A 259 -6.22 -35.53 -3.35
C SER A 259 -5.88 -36.33 -2.07
N ALA A 260 -5.56 -37.63 -2.18
CA ALA A 260 -5.44 -38.51 -1.01
C ALA A 260 -4.00 -38.72 -0.50
N ALA A 261 -2.98 -38.59 -1.35
CA ALA A 261 -1.61 -38.94 -1.00
C ALA A 261 -0.84 -37.79 -0.30
N ASP A 262 -1.24 -36.54 -0.52
CA ASP A 262 -0.48 -35.37 -0.03
C ASP A 262 -0.78 -35.02 1.43
N ALA A 263 -1.89 -35.49 2.00
CA ALA A 263 -2.29 -35.20 3.38
C ALA A 263 -1.37 -35.84 4.43
N GLU A 264 -0.68 -36.94 4.10
CA GLU A 264 0.22 -37.65 5.03
C GLU A 264 1.62 -37.00 5.12
N ARG A 265 2.03 -36.18 4.14
CA ARG A 265 3.40 -35.65 4.06
C ARG A 265 3.61 -34.34 4.82
N ALA A 266 2.55 -33.57 5.05
CA ALA A 266 2.58 -32.24 5.67
C ALA A 266 2.78 -32.29 7.21
N ASN A 267 2.41 -33.39 7.87
CA ASN A 267 2.40 -33.49 9.34
C ASN A 267 3.79 -33.49 10.03
N ASN A 268 4.90 -33.55 9.28
CA ASN A 268 6.23 -33.80 9.86
C ASN A 268 7.23 -32.63 9.80
N ALA A 269 6.79 -31.40 9.51
CA ALA A 269 7.73 -30.28 9.36
C ALA A 269 7.23 -28.96 9.96
N SER A 270 7.21 -28.84 11.30
CA SER A 270 7.15 -27.52 11.95
C SER A 270 7.85 -27.48 13.30
N GLU A 271 9.16 -27.25 13.30
CA GLU A 271 9.87 -26.73 14.48
C GLU A 271 10.77 -25.53 14.09
N GLY A 272 10.55 -24.41 14.77
CA GLY A 272 11.55 -23.34 14.93
C GLY A 272 11.81 -22.39 13.75
N ARG A 273 10.78 -21.79 13.13
CA ARG A 273 10.97 -20.73 12.12
C ARG A 273 10.08 -19.52 12.42
N GLY A 274 10.66 -18.31 12.36
CA GLY A 274 9.96 -17.06 12.67
C GLY A 274 8.71 -16.86 11.79
N ILE A 275 7.67 -16.24 12.36
CA ILE A 275 6.29 -16.16 11.84
C ILE A 275 6.26 -15.75 10.34
N LEU A 276 7.04 -14.75 9.94
CA LEU A 276 7.12 -14.30 8.55
C LEU A 276 7.83 -15.30 7.62
N SER A 277 8.83 -16.03 8.10
CA SER A 277 9.56 -17.04 7.29
C SER A 277 8.76 -18.33 7.15
N ALA A 278 7.99 -18.70 8.17
CA ALA A 278 7.04 -19.81 8.12
C ALA A 278 5.89 -19.49 7.15
N PHE A 279 5.36 -18.26 7.21
CA PHE A 279 4.36 -17.71 6.30
C PHE A 279 4.79 -17.71 4.82
N PHE A 280 6.00 -17.25 4.51
CA PHE A 280 6.50 -17.34 3.13
C PHE A 280 6.77 -18.78 2.70
N SER A 281 7.16 -19.69 3.60
CA SER A 281 7.31 -21.11 3.24
C SER A 281 5.98 -21.86 3.08
N SER A 282 4.93 -21.49 3.82
CA SER A 282 3.59 -22.05 3.70
C SER A 282 2.86 -21.57 2.45
N LEU A 283 3.18 -20.35 1.98
CA LEU A 283 2.69 -19.82 0.71
C LEU A 283 3.14 -20.65 -0.52
N PHE A 284 4.26 -21.38 -0.50
CA PHE A 284 4.79 -22.07 -1.69
C PHE A 284 4.70 -23.61 -1.66
N GLY A 285 3.96 -24.21 -0.71
CA GLY A 285 3.72 -25.66 -0.60
C GLY A 285 2.26 -26.08 -0.84
N ALA A 286 2.03 -27.33 -1.24
CA ALA A 286 0.68 -27.91 -1.30
C ALA A 286 0.21 -28.24 0.13
N GLN A 287 -0.79 -27.53 0.62
CA GLN A 287 -1.30 -27.69 2.00
C GLN A 287 -2.70 -28.35 2.05
N PRO A 288 -3.07 -29.02 3.15
CA PRO A 288 -4.43 -29.48 3.37
C PRO A 288 -5.41 -28.31 3.58
N HIS A 289 -6.70 -28.53 3.27
CA HIS A 289 -7.73 -27.47 3.29
C HIS A 289 -7.84 -26.71 4.62
N HIS A 290 -7.59 -27.37 5.76
CA HIS A 290 -7.71 -26.74 7.07
C HIS A 290 -6.61 -25.70 7.34
N GLU A 291 -5.42 -25.83 6.73
CA GLU A 291 -4.34 -24.86 6.88
C GLU A 291 -4.62 -23.54 6.14
N TYR A 292 -5.40 -23.60 5.05
CA TYR A 292 -5.84 -22.40 4.32
C TYR A 292 -6.73 -21.48 5.17
N ARG A 293 -7.45 -22.03 6.17
CA ARG A 293 -8.22 -21.21 7.11
C ARG A 293 -7.31 -20.37 8.00
N GLY A 294 -6.24 -20.97 8.54
CA GLY A 294 -5.23 -20.24 9.32
C GLY A 294 -4.55 -19.16 8.50
N LEU A 295 -4.16 -19.49 7.26
CA LEU A 295 -3.58 -18.51 6.32
C LEU A 295 -4.54 -17.35 6.04
N ALA A 296 -5.83 -17.63 5.83
CA ALA A 296 -6.84 -16.59 5.65
C ALA A 296 -6.92 -15.66 6.87
N MET A 297 -6.89 -16.20 8.09
CA MET A 297 -6.94 -15.40 9.32
C MET A 297 -5.72 -14.48 9.46
N GLU A 298 -4.52 -14.96 9.16
CA GLU A 298 -3.30 -14.14 9.17
C GLU A 298 -3.39 -12.98 8.16
N TRP A 299 -3.88 -13.24 6.95
CA TRP A 299 -4.08 -12.19 5.95
C TRP A 299 -5.18 -11.20 6.32
N TYR A 300 -6.28 -11.65 6.94
CA TYR A 300 -7.31 -10.73 7.45
C TYR A 300 -6.77 -9.85 8.57
N GLU A 301 -6.00 -10.40 9.50
CA GLU A 301 -5.36 -9.62 10.56
C GLU A 301 -4.42 -8.56 9.96
N LEU A 302 -3.57 -8.95 9.00
CA LEU A 302 -2.67 -8.02 8.33
C LEU A 302 -3.45 -6.93 7.58
N ALA A 303 -4.51 -7.29 6.88
CA ALA A 303 -5.39 -6.33 6.19
C ALA A 303 -6.06 -5.35 7.18
N ALA A 304 -6.54 -5.84 8.32
CA ALA A 304 -7.13 -5.02 9.37
C ALA A 304 -6.12 -4.02 9.95
N ARG A 305 -4.87 -4.46 10.18
CA ARG A 305 -3.76 -3.60 10.63
C ARG A 305 -3.39 -2.54 9.58
N HIS A 306 -3.55 -2.85 8.29
CA HIS A 306 -3.42 -1.88 7.19
C HIS A 306 -4.68 -1.02 6.97
N GLY A 307 -5.70 -1.14 7.83
CA GLY A 307 -6.88 -0.28 7.82
C GLY A 307 -8.05 -0.76 6.98
N SER A 308 -8.15 -2.07 6.66
CA SER A 308 -9.36 -2.63 6.06
C SER A 308 -10.41 -2.96 7.14
N PRO A 309 -11.53 -2.20 7.23
CA PRO A 309 -12.60 -2.52 8.17
C PRO A 309 -13.35 -3.80 7.79
N GLU A 310 -13.40 -4.16 6.50
CA GLU A 310 -13.98 -5.43 6.02
C GLU A 310 -13.22 -6.62 6.58
N ALA A 311 -11.89 -6.57 6.51
CA ALA A 311 -11.03 -7.60 7.07
C ALA A 311 -11.12 -7.66 8.59
N ALA A 312 -11.20 -6.51 9.27
CA ALA A 312 -11.40 -6.43 10.72
C ALA A 312 -12.71 -7.12 11.14
N LEU A 313 -13.79 -6.92 10.37
CA LEU A 313 -15.03 -7.64 10.62
C LEU A 313 -14.86 -9.14 10.35
N ALA A 314 -14.29 -9.53 9.22
CA ALA A 314 -14.09 -10.92 8.85
C ALA A 314 -13.29 -11.70 9.90
N ILE A 315 -12.13 -11.18 10.35
CA ILE A 315 -11.32 -11.82 11.40
C ILE A 315 -12.06 -11.87 12.74
N SER A 316 -12.83 -10.83 13.09
CA SER A 316 -13.61 -10.85 14.33
C SER A 316 -14.64 -11.97 14.36
N LEU A 317 -15.29 -12.27 13.24
CA LEU A 317 -16.25 -13.37 13.11
C LEU A 317 -15.54 -14.72 13.22
N LEU A 318 -14.41 -14.91 12.54
CA LEU A 318 -13.64 -16.16 12.58
C LEU A 318 -13.07 -16.44 13.98
N LEU A 319 -12.53 -15.43 14.65
CA LEU A 319 -12.05 -15.55 16.04
C LEU A 319 -13.18 -15.92 16.99
N ARG A 320 -14.41 -15.43 16.73
CA ARG A 320 -15.58 -15.77 17.53
C ARG A 320 -16.03 -17.22 17.32
N GLU A 321 -15.99 -17.70 16.07
CA GLU A 321 -16.22 -19.12 15.76
C GLU A 321 -15.21 -20.03 16.48
N GLU A 322 -13.98 -19.56 16.70
CA GLU A 322 -12.90 -20.28 17.40
C GLU A 322 -12.91 -20.09 18.92
N GLY A 323 -13.86 -19.32 19.46
CA GLY A 323 -13.99 -19.07 20.90
C GLY A 323 -13.03 -18.02 21.46
N ASN A 324 -12.24 -17.34 20.63
CA ASN A 324 -11.35 -16.25 21.04
C ASN A 324 -12.12 -14.91 21.12
N THR A 325 -12.90 -14.74 22.19
CA THR A 325 -13.81 -13.61 22.37
C THR A 325 -13.09 -12.27 22.58
N GLU A 326 -11.94 -12.26 23.26
CA GLU A 326 -11.19 -11.04 23.56
C GLU A 326 -10.59 -10.41 22.29
N LEU A 327 -9.81 -11.17 21.51
CA LEU A 327 -9.25 -10.66 20.25
C LEU A 327 -10.35 -10.35 19.23
N SER A 328 -11.41 -11.17 19.19
CA SER A 328 -12.59 -10.91 18.37
C SER A 328 -13.20 -9.53 18.66
N ALA A 329 -13.38 -9.18 19.94
CA ALA A 329 -13.93 -7.88 20.34
C ALA A 329 -13.06 -6.70 19.90
N GLN A 330 -11.72 -6.84 19.96
CA GLN A 330 -10.79 -5.78 19.53
C GLN A 330 -10.95 -5.48 18.03
N PHE A 331 -10.94 -6.50 17.17
CA PHE A 331 -11.13 -6.31 15.73
C PHE A 331 -12.55 -5.85 15.39
N PHE A 332 -13.56 -6.31 16.13
CA PHE A 332 -14.93 -5.86 15.94
C PHE A 332 -15.10 -4.36 16.21
N GLN A 333 -14.42 -3.81 17.21
CA GLN A 333 -14.43 -2.37 17.48
C GLN A 333 -13.87 -1.56 16.30
N VAL A 334 -12.79 -2.04 15.68
CA VAL A 334 -12.22 -1.43 14.47
C VAL A 334 -13.24 -1.41 13.34
N ALA A 335 -13.96 -2.52 13.14
CA ALA A 335 -15.02 -2.60 12.13
C ALA A 335 -16.19 -1.63 12.43
N VAL A 336 -16.64 -1.57 13.70
CA VAL A 336 -17.75 -0.69 14.14
C VAL A 336 -17.44 0.79 13.95
N ALA A 337 -16.17 1.20 14.05
CA ALA A 337 -15.75 2.57 13.80
C ALA A 337 -15.92 2.99 12.32
N SER A 338 -16.08 2.03 11.40
CA SER A 338 -16.24 2.32 9.98
C SER A 338 -17.69 2.66 9.62
N GLN A 339 -17.89 3.87 9.12
CA GLN A 339 -19.20 4.32 8.61
C GLN A 339 -19.69 3.43 7.45
N LYS A 340 -18.77 2.90 6.62
CA LYS A 340 -19.09 2.06 5.45
C LYS A 340 -19.80 0.76 5.81
N LEU A 341 -19.52 0.19 6.98
CA LEU A 341 -20.04 -1.11 7.40
C LEU A 341 -21.25 -1.02 8.34
N THR A 342 -21.77 0.18 8.60
CA THR A 342 -22.82 0.40 9.61
C THR A 342 -24.05 -0.49 9.40
N SER A 343 -24.53 -0.61 8.15
CA SER A 343 -25.70 -1.44 7.81
C SER A 343 -25.42 -2.94 8.02
N LEU A 344 -24.23 -3.40 7.63
CA LEU A 344 -23.83 -4.79 7.68
C LEU A 344 -23.49 -5.24 9.12
N ILE A 345 -22.97 -4.35 9.96
CA ILE A 345 -22.60 -4.62 11.35
C ILE A 345 -23.82 -4.67 12.29
N ARG A 346 -24.87 -3.91 11.97
CA ARG A 346 -26.07 -3.76 12.81
C ARG A 346 -26.63 -5.10 13.37
N PRO A 347 -26.83 -6.17 12.58
CA PRO A 347 -27.34 -7.44 13.11
C PRO A 347 -26.37 -8.14 14.08
N PHE A 348 -25.05 -8.03 13.84
CA PHE A 348 -24.03 -8.62 14.70
C PHE A 348 -23.95 -7.91 16.05
N ARG A 349 -24.03 -6.56 16.04
CA ARG A 349 -23.93 -5.73 17.24
C ARG A 349 -24.97 -6.08 18.31
N LEU A 350 -26.19 -6.45 17.90
CA LEU A 350 -27.28 -6.77 18.82
C LEU A 350 -27.00 -8.03 19.66
N ASN A 351 -26.22 -8.96 19.11
CA ASN A 351 -25.93 -10.25 19.74
C ASN A 351 -24.45 -10.39 20.15
N TRP A 352 -23.64 -9.34 19.98
CA TRP A 352 -22.19 -9.42 20.17
C TRP A 352 -21.77 -9.63 21.63
N GLU A 353 -22.61 -9.26 22.59
CA GLU A 353 -22.35 -9.51 24.02
C GLU A 353 -22.77 -10.93 24.46
N ASN A 354 -23.45 -11.70 23.61
CA ASN A 354 -23.89 -13.05 23.95
C ASN A 354 -22.76 -14.06 23.70
N GLU A 355 -22.23 -14.67 24.76
CA GLU A 355 -21.13 -15.66 24.70
C GLU A 355 -21.40 -16.84 23.76
N ASN A 356 -22.67 -17.27 23.63
CA ASN A 356 -23.07 -18.38 22.75
C ASN A 356 -23.34 -17.98 21.30
N TYR A 357 -23.17 -16.70 20.96
CA TYR A 357 -23.41 -16.21 19.60
C TYR A 357 -22.23 -16.56 18.69
N SER A 358 -22.46 -17.47 17.73
CA SER A 358 -21.49 -17.86 16.70
C SER A 358 -21.97 -17.39 15.31
N PRO A 359 -21.69 -16.13 14.93
CA PRO A 359 -22.07 -15.62 13.62
C PRO A 359 -21.20 -16.22 12.52
N LYS A 360 -21.82 -16.53 11.38
CA LYS A 360 -21.10 -16.95 10.16
C LYS A 360 -20.66 -15.76 9.33
N MET A 361 -19.60 -15.96 8.55
CA MET A 361 -19.12 -14.95 7.59
C MET A 361 -20.20 -14.63 6.52
N PRO A 362 -20.62 -13.36 6.39
CA PRO A 362 -21.59 -12.93 5.38
C PRO A 362 -20.98 -12.94 3.98
N THR A 363 -21.82 -13.19 2.97
CA THR A 363 -21.43 -13.28 1.55
C THR A 363 -20.80 -12.00 1.00
N GLU A 364 -21.23 -10.86 1.53
CA GLU A 364 -20.78 -9.52 1.17
C GLU A 364 -19.32 -9.27 1.56
N LEU A 365 -18.78 -10.03 2.52
CA LEU A 365 -17.37 -9.96 2.89
C LEU A 365 -16.48 -10.91 2.09
N MET A 366 -17.07 -11.88 1.37
CA MET A 366 -16.35 -12.94 0.65
C MET A 366 -16.01 -12.56 -0.81
N GLU A 367 -15.85 -11.28 -1.10
CA GLU A 367 -15.52 -10.79 -2.45
C GLU A 367 -14.01 -10.97 -2.74
N VAL A 368 -13.68 -11.93 -3.61
CA VAL A 368 -12.30 -12.19 -4.08
C VAL A 368 -11.86 -11.17 -5.12
#